data_AF-A0A1X0S0X5-F1
#
_entry.id   AF-A0A1X0S0X5-F1
#
_cell.length_a   1.000
_cell.length_b   1.000
_cell.length_c   1.000
_cell.angle_alpha   90.00
_cell.angle_beta   90.00
_cell.angle_gamma   90.00
#
_symmetry.space_group_name_H-M   'P 1'
#
loop_
_entity.id
_entity.type
_entity.pdbx_description
1 polymer ?
#
loop_
_entity_poly.entity_id
_entity_poly.type
_entity_poly.pdbx_seq_one_letter_code
_entity_poly.pdbx_strand_id
1 'polypeptide(L)'
;MYWLNGIANQLSLDSTIAKDSNKAYSSKVQRVLSLQPSNNATLFIGCTRTSIYLWSVKPTTVLSYVERSLNHIDEFGENVKVFWKPDMTYIAIQTSKNYLLLYSILSYEQQSFEFNFPNPTHAVMAGPGEGKGPKTMLLKFRLTIRVDAGIIWYII
;
A
#
# COMPACT_ATOMS: atom_id res chain seq x y z
N MET A 1 25.51 -7.44 5.53
CA MET A 1 24.65 -6.42 4.91
C MET A 1 24.02 -7.04 3.67
N TYR A 2 22.70 -7.00 3.54
CA TYR A 2 21.97 -7.50 2.37
C TYR A 2 21.66 -6.32 1.43
N TRP A 3 21.48 -6.59 0.13
CA TRP A 3 21.15 -5.59 -0.89
C TRP A 3 19.92 -6.09 -1.65
N LEU A 4 18.90 -5.23 -1.83
CA LEU A 4 17.73 -5.58 -2.64
C LEU A 4 18.07 -5.33 -4.12
N ASN A 5 17.99 -6.38 -4.94
CA ASN A 5 18.02 -6.27 -6.40
C ASN A 5 16.59 -6.52 -6.90
N GLY A 6 15.96 -5.53 -7.53
CA GLY A 6 14.62 -5.66 -8.08
C GLY A 6 14.23 -4.46 -8.93
N ILE A 7 13.33 -4.70 -9.90
CA ILE A 7 12.77 -3.66 -10.76
C ILE A 7 11.46 -3.21 -10.10
N ALA A 8 11.44 -1.98 -9.58
CA ALA A 8 10.19 -1.38 -9.13
C ALA A 8 9.33 -1.05 -10.36
N ASN A 9 8.32 -1.87 -10.64
CA ASN A 9 7.37 -1.60 -11.72
C ASN A 9 6.39 -0.52 -11.25
N GLN A 10 6.69 0.74 -11.57
CA GLN A 10 5.72 1.83 -11.46
C GLN A 10 4.70 1.69 -12.58
N LEU A 11 3.45 1.41 -12.24
CA LEU A 11 2.32 1.59 -13.15
C LEU A 11 1.90 3.07 -13.08
N SER A 12 2.59 3.97 -13.78
CA SER A 12 2.11 5.34 -13.99
C SER A 12 1.06 5.33 -15.11
N LEU A 13 -0.14 5.83 -14.83
CA LEU A 13 -1.00 6.35 -15.88
C LEU A 13 -0.59 7.79 -16.12
N ASP A 14 0.44 8.01 -16.94
CA ASP A 14 0.72 9.32 -17.53
C ASP A 14 -0.31 9.60 -18.64
N SER A 15 -1.60 9.52 -18.32
CA SER A 15 -2.66 9.90 -19.25
C SER A 15 -3.13 11.31 -18.93
N THR A 16 -2.76 12.22 -19.84
CA THR A 16 -3.25 13.60 -20.02
C THR A 16 -2.47 14.68 -19.27
N ILE A 17 -1.27 14.99 -19.79
CA ILE A 17 -0.66 16.32 -19.64
C ILE A 17 -1.57 17.34 -20.33
N ALA A 18 -2.48 17.95 -19.58
CA ALA A 18 -2.84 19.34 -19.82
C ALA A 18 -1.91 20.18 -18.94
N LYS A 19 -1.04 20.94 -19.59
CA LYS A 19 -0.14 21.91 -18.96
C LYS A 19 -0.97 22.95 -18.21
N ASP A 20 -1.07 22.83 -16.89
CA ASP A 20 -1.23 23.99 -16.03
C ASP A 20 0.00 24.12 -15.14
N SER A 21 0.80 25.10 -15.52
CA SER A 21 1.99 25.60 -14.86
C SER A 21 1.71 26.02 -13.41
N ASN A 22 2.69 25.77 -12.53
CA ASN A 22 2.86 26.38 -11.21
C ASN A 22 2.03 25.83 -10.04
N LYS A 23 2.18 24.54 -9.74
CA LYS A 23 2.27 24.12 -8.34
C LYS A 23 3.60 23.43 -8.13
N ALA A 24 4.53 24.14 -7.50
CA ALA A 24 5.70 23.52 -6.89
C ALA A 24 5.18 22.37 -6.02
N TYR A 25 5.45 21.14 -6.43
CA TYR A 25 5.30 19.97 -5.59
C TYR A 25 6.26 20.17 -4.42
N SER A 26 5.79 20.90 -3.40
CA SER A 26 6.45 20.94 -2.11
C SER A 26 6.72 19.49 -1.77
N SER A 27 7.99 19.14 -1.59
CA SER A 27 8.46 17.89 -0.99
C SER A 27 7.96 17.81 0.45
N LYS A 28 6.64 17.76 0.58
CA LYS A 28 5.92 17.90 1.84
C LYS A 28 5.95 16.52 2.44
N VAL A 29 6.84 16.34 3.41
CA VAL A 29 6.86 15.15 4.27
C VAL A 29 5.44 14.96 4.79
N GLN A 30 4.74 13.96 4.24
CA GLN A 30 3.36 13.70 4.63
C GLN A 30 3.35 12.87 5.89
N ARG A 31 2.57 13.34 6.87
CA ARG A 31 2.34 12.59 8.11
C ARG A 31 1.58 11.30 7.79
N VAL A 32 2.05 10.18 8.33
CA VAL A 32 1.31 8.92 8.36
C VAL A 32 0.12 9.08 9.31
N LEU A 33 -1.09 8.87 8.79
CA LEU A 33 -2.34 9.06 9.53
C LEU A 33 -2.80 7.78 10.20
N SER A 34 -2.67 6.65 9.51
CA SER A 34 -3.08 5.35 10.00
C SER A 34 -2.08 4.30 9.56
N LEU A 35 -1.78 3.38 10.47
CA LEU A 35 -1.00 2.18 10.24
C LEU A 35 -1.82 0.99 10.76
N GLN A 36 -2.02 -0.04 9.95
CA GLN A 36 -2.80 -1.22 10.34
C GLN A 36 -2.10 -2.51 9.92
N PRO A 37 -1.77 -3.42 10.86
CA PRO A 37 -1.26 -4.74 10.52
C PRO A 37 -2.36 -5.63 9.93
N SER A 38 -1.98 -6.59 9.09
CA SER A 38 -2.87 -7.66 8.64
C SER A 38 -3.12 -8.67 9.76
N ASN A 39 -4.20 -9.47 9.65
CA ASN A 39 -4.56 -10.47 10.67
C ASN A 39 -3.47 -11.54 10.94
N ASN A 40 -2.59 -11.82 9.97
CA ASN A 40 -1.48 -12.76 10.11
C ASN A 40 -0.13 -12.09 10.44
N ALA A 41 -0.13 -10.77 10.65
CA ALA A 41 1.07 -9.97 10.95
C ALA A 41 2.23 -10.12 9.93
N THR A 42 1.93 -10.50 8.68
CA THR A 42 2.94 -10.57 7.61
C THR A 42 3.00 -9.29 6.78
N LEU A 43 1.90 -8.54 6.73
CA LEU A 43 1.75 -7.30 6.00
C LEU A 43 1.28 -6.20 6.95
N PHE A 44 1.52 -4.96 6.57
CA PHE A 44 0.85 -3.82 7.17
C PHE A 44 0.62 -2.75 6.11
N ILE A 45 -0.41 -1.93 6.32
CA ILE A 45 -0.72 -0.82 5.45
C ILE A 45 -0.55 0.48 6.21
N GLY A 46 0.14 1.42 5.57
CA GLY A 46 0.18 2.81 5.98
C GLY A 46 -0.64 3.67 5.03
N CYS A 47 -1.35 4.66 5.55
CA CYS A 47 -1.91 5.71 4.73
C CYS A 47 -1.47 7.10 5.20
N THR A 48 -1.28 7.97 4.22
CA THR A 48 -1.13 9.41 4.34
C THR A 48 -2.38 10.06 3.75
N ARG A 49 -2.48 11.40 3.79
CA ARG A 49 -3.64 12.14 3.26
C ARG A 49 -3.94 11.82 1.80
N THR A 50 -2.90 11.67 1.00
CA THR A 50 -3.02 11.47 -0.45
C THR A 50 -2.79 10.02 -0.86
N SER A 51 -1.99 9.28 -0.09
CA SER A 51 -1.38 8.07 -0.62
C SER A 51 -1.37 6.89 0.34
N ILE A 52 -1.26 5.69 -0.22
CA ILE A 52 -1.51 4.41 0.44
C ILE A 52 -0.34 3.48 0.15
N TYR A 53 0.21 2.85 1.19
CA TYR A 53 1.40 2.02 1.08
C TYR A 53 1.12 0.63 1.64
N LEU A 54 1.37 -0.40 0.84
CA LEU A 54 1.38 -1.79 1.28
C LEU A 54 2.81 -2.22 1.59
N TRP A 55 3.04 -2.69 2.80
CA TRP A 55 4.36 -3.11 3.28
C TRP A 55 4.35 -4.58 3.69
N SER A 56 5.47 -5.26 3.48
CA SER A 56 5.78 -6.52 4.16
C SER A 56 6.49 -6.25 5.48
N VAL A 57 6.31 -7.13 6.47
CA VAL A 57 7.01 -7.06 7.76
C VAL A 57 8.41 -7.66 7.65
N LYS A 58 8.55 -8.81 6.97
CA LYS A 58 9.82 -9.51 6.77
C LYS A 58 10.02 -9.88 5.28
N PRO A 59 10.97 -9.26 4.58
CA PRO A 59 11.73 -8.06 5.01
C PRO A 59 10.80 -6.86 5.14
N THR A 60 11.19 -5.84 5.91
CA THR A 60 10.43 -4.58 5.94
C THR A 60 10.66 -3.81 4.64
N THR A 61 9.76 -3.97 3.67
CA THR A 61 9.85 -3.30 2.37
C THR A 61 8.46 -2.91 1.86
N VAL A 62 8.42 -1.89 1.00
CA VAL A 62 7.20 -1.47 0.30
C VAL A 62 6.96 -2.46 -0.85
N LEU A 63 5.81 -3.11 -0.84
CA LEU A 63 5.39 -4.00 -1.93
C LEU A 63 4.66 -3.25 -3.03
N SER A 64 3.78 -2.33 -2.66
CA SER A 64 3.10 -1.43 -3.59
C SER A 64 2.71 -0.13 -2.94
N TYR A 65 2.49 0.86 -3.79
CA TYR A 65 2.10 2.20 -3.40
C TYR A 65 1.05 2.72 -4.38
N VAL A 66 0.08 3.46 -3.86
CA VAL A 66 -0.92 4.18 -4.65
C VAL A 66 -0.97 5.61 -4.18
N GLU A 67 -0.67 6.53 -5.10
CA GLU A 67 -0.93 7.95 -4.94
C GLU A 67 -2.28 8.28 -5.60
N ARG A 68 -3.16 8.96 -4.87
CA ARG A 68 -4.42 9.43 -5.43
C ARG A 68 -4.22 10.77 -6.12
N SER A 69 -4.88 10.95 -7.27
CA SER A 69 -4.86 12.23 -7.98
C SER A 69 -5.57 13.32 -7.18
N LEU A 70 -5.19 14.58 -7.43
CA LEU A 70 -5.81 15.74 -6.78
C LEU A 70 -7.33 15.78 -7.03
N ASN A 71 -7.77 15.52 -8.26
CA ASN A 71 -9.20 15.46 -8.60
C ASN A 71 -9.95 14.44 -7.73
N HIS A 72 -9.35 13.26 -7.51
CA HIS A 72 -9.97 12.21 -6.69
C HIS A 72 -9.99 12.57 -5.20
N ILE A 73 -8.99 13.31 -4.70
CA ILE A 73 -8.97 13.83 -3.33
C ILE A 73 -10.00 14.94 -3.17
N ASP A 74 -10.10 15.85 -4.14
CA ASP A 74 -11.05 16.95 -4.14
C ASP A 74 -12.49 16.44 -4.24
N GLU A 75 -12.75 15.34 -4.93
CA GLU A 75 -14.07 14.71 -5.02
C GLU A 75 -14.38 13.92 -3.74
N PHE A 76 -13.57 12.92 -3.40
CA PHE A 76 -13.89 11.91 -2.37
C PHE A 76 -13.27 12.18 -0.99
N GLY A 77 -12.41 13.19 -0.84
CA GLY A 77 -11.76 13.57 0.41
C GLY A 77 -10.38 12.95 0.64
N GLU A 78 -9.65 13.48 1.63
CA GLU A 78 -8.35 12.95 2.08
C GLU A 78 -8.53 11.58 2.76
N ASN A 79 -7.52 10.71 2.73
CA ASN A 79 -7.56 9.45 3.47
C ASN A 79 -7.48 9.76 4.96
N VAL A 80 -8.20 9.00 5.78
CA VAL A 80 -8.21 9.16 7.24
C VAL A 80 -7.76 7.88 7.91
N LYS A 81 -8.37 6.74 7.55
CA LYS A 81 -8.13 5.46 8.21
C LYS A 81 -8.22 4.30 7.23
N VAL A 82 -7.47 3.23 7.51
CA VAL A 82 -7.47 1.99 6.72
C VAL A 82 -8.11 0.87 7.52
N PHE A 83 -8.79 -0.03 6.82
CA PHE A 83 -9.37 -1.25 7.37
C PHE A 83 -9.02 -2.43 6.47
N TRP A 84 -8.65 -3.54 7.09
CA TRP A 84 -8.43 -4.80 6.41
C TRP A 84 -9.73 -5.57 6.31
N LYS A 85 -9.97 -6.19 5.15
CA LYS A 85 -10.86 -7.34 5.11
C LYS A 85 -10.15 -8.51 5.85
N PRO A 86 -10.85 -9.28 6.71
CA PRO A 86 -10.22 -10.35 7.49
C PRO A 86 -9.47 -11.40 6.65
N ASP A 87 -9.89 -11.60 5.40
CA ASP A 87 -9.26 -12.52 4.45
C ASP A 87 -8.06 -11.92 3.68
N MET A 88 -7.70 -10.65 3.95
CA MET A 88 -6.59 -9.92 3.35
C MET A 88 -6.69 -9.70 1.83
N THR A 89 -7.84 -9.97 1.22
CA THR A 89 -8.04 -9.79 -0.24
C THR A 89 -8.39 -8.34 -0.61
N TYR A 90 -8.97 -7.59 0.31
CA TYR A 90 -9.35 -6.20 0.13
C TYR A 90 -8.96 -5.35 1.33
N ILE A 91 -8.81 -4.06 1.06
CA ILE A 91 -8.72 -3.01 2.07
C ILE A 91 -9.76 -1.95 1.78
N ALA A 92 -10.31 -1.37 2.83
CA ALA A 92 -11.21 -0.23 2.75
C ALA A 92 -10.53 1.00 3.37
N ILE A 93 -10.67 2.14 2.72
CA ILE A 93 -10.08 3.40 3.19
C ILE A 93 -11.21 4.38 3.45
N GLN A 94 -11.32 4.80 4.70
CA GLN A 94 -12.22 5.87 5.10
C GLN A 94 -11.60 7.20 4.71
N THR A 95 -12.40 8.04 4.06
CA THR A 95 -12.03 9.39 3.68
C THR A 95 -12.66 10.44 4.59
N SER A 96 -12.16 11.68 4.50
CA SER A 96 -12.69 12.83 5.24
C SER A 96 -14.10 13.26 4.83
N LYS A 97 -14.60 12.78 3.67
CA LYS A 97 -15.95 13.07 3.17
C LYS A 97 -16.91 11.89 3.31
N ASN A 98 -16.63 10.97 4.25
CA ASN A 98 -17.45 9.79 4.52
C ASN A 98 -17.62 8.86 3.32
N TYR A 99 -16.58 8.73 2.49
CA TYR A 99 -16.49 7.69 1.49
C TYR A 99 -15.62 6.53 2.00
N LEU A 100 -15.93 5.33 1.51
CA LEU A 100 -15.11 4.15 1.62
C LEU A 100 -14.54 3.81 0.24
N LEU A 101 -13.22 3.93 0.10
CA LEU A 101 -12.51 3.52 -1.10
C LEU A 101 -12.09 2.07 -0.95
N LEU A 102 -12.51 1.21 -1.88
CA LEU A 102 -12.18 -0.21 -1.85
C LEU A 102 -11.02 -0.50 -2.81
N TYR A 103 -9.97 -1.12 -2.28
CA TYR A 103 -8.84 -1.60 -3.06
C TYR A 103 -8.72 -3.12 -2.90
N SER A 104 -8.50 -3.83 -4.00
CA SER A 104 -8.13 -5.25 -3.96
C SER A 104 -6.62 -5.41 -3.92
N ILE A 105 -6.14 -6.35 -3.13
CA ILE A 105 -4.74 -6.78 -3.11
C ILE A 105 -4.58 -7.94 -4.08
N LEU A 106 -3.75 -7.76 -5.09
CA LEU A 106 -3.41 -8.79 -6.07
C LEU A 106 -2.02 -9.33 -5.74
N SER A 107 -1.90 -10.63 -5.51
CA SER A 107 -0.61 -11.30 -5.33
C SER A 107 -0.26 -12.08 -6.59
N TYR A 108 0.99 -11.95 -7.04
CA TYR A 108 1.53 -12.73 -8.15
C TYR A 108 2.55 -13.74 -7.62
N GLU A 109 2.73 -14.86 -8.33
CA GLU A 109 3.74 -15.86 -7.96
C GLU A 109 5.16 -15.40 -8.29
N GLN A 110 5.30 -14.44 -9.21
CA GLN A 110 6.58 -13.80 -9.48
C GLN A 110 7.02 -12.96 -8.27
N GLN A 111 8.32 -12.99 -7.97
CA GLN A 111 8.92 -12.21 -6.89
C GLN A 111 9.46 -10.91 -7.47
N SER A 112 9.13 -9.77 -6.84
CA SER A 112 9.70 -8.48 -7.20
C SER A 112 11.17 -8.38 -6.81
N PHE A 113 11.57 -9.15 -5.80
CA PHE A 113 12.88 -9.10 -5.17
C PHE A 113 13.33 -10.52 -4.83
N GLU A 114 14.57 -10.85 -5.19
CA GLU A 114 15.22 -12.07 -4.76
C GLU A 114 16.27 -11.75 -3.70
N PHE A 115 16.32 -12.56 -2.64
CA PHE A 115 17.42 -12.47 -1.69
C PHE A 115 18.63 -13.24 -2.21
N ASN A 116 19.74 -12.53 -2.40
CA ASN A 116 21.02 -13.17 -2.68
C ASN A 116 21.82 -13.32 -1.39
N PHE A 117 22.01 -14.56 -0.96
CA PHE A 117 22.84 -14.91 0.20
C PHE A 117 24.23 -15.32 -0.30
N PRO A 118 25.32 -14.69 0.21
CA PRO A 118 26.69 -15.00 -0.20
C PRO A 118 27.08 -16.47 -0.03
N ASN A 119 26.45 -17.19 0.91
CA ASN A 119 26.68 -18.61 1.18
C ASN A 119 25.37 -19.41 1.07
N PRO A 120 25.13 -20.16 -0.01
CA PRO A 120 23.89 -20.93 -0.23
C PRO A 120 23.78 -22.17 0.67
N THR A 121 24.83 -22.54 1.41
CA THR A 121 24.90 -23.78 2.21
C THR A 121 24.45 -23.63 3.67
N HIS A 122 24.13 -22.41 4.14
CA HIS A 122 23.55 -22.23 5.46
C HIS A 122 22.03 -22.48 5.45
N ALA A 123 21.65 -23.75 5.29
CA ALA A 123 20.27 -24.25 5.41
C ALA A 123 19.65 -24.02 6.82
N VAL A 124 20.42 -23.49 7.77
CA VAL A 124 20.06 -23.33 9.20
C VAL A 124 19.50 -21.94 9.52
N MET A 125 19.44 -20.99 8.58
CA MET A 125 19.13 -19.58 8.87
C MET A 125 17.99 -18.95 8.06
N ALA A 126 17.13 -19.70 7.40
CA ALA A 126 15.89 -19.13 6.84
C ALA A 126 14.74 -19.34 7.83
N GLY A 127 14.58 -18.40 8.77
CA GLY A 127 13.41 -18.36 9.64
C GLY A 127 12.11 -18.11 8.85
N PRO A 128 10.93 -18.26 9.48
CA PRO A 128 9.66 -17.93 8.85
C PRO A 128 9.65 -16.50 8.27
N GLY A 129 9.57 -16.37 6.95
CA GLY A 129 9.61 -15.09 6.23
C GLY A 129 10.97 -14.72 5.61
N GLU A 130 12.00 -15.54 5.78
CA GLU A 130 13.36 -15.35 5.23
C GLU A 130 13.65 -16.27 4.04
N GLY A 131 12.59 -16.82 3.43
CA GLY A 131 12.65 -17.65 2.23
C GLY A 131 12.96 -16.85 0.96
N LYS A 132 12.39 -17.26 -0.18
CA LYS A 132 12.77 -16.74 -1.51
C LYS A 132 12.60 -15.22 -1.71
N GLY A 133 11.87 -14.53 -0.84
CA GLY A 133 11.61 -13.09 -0.95
C GLY A 133 10.11 -12.78 -0.90
N PRO A 134 9.74 -11.51 -0.72
CA PRO A 134 8.34 -11.12 -0.75
C PRO A 134 7.75 -11.29 -2.15
N LYS A 135 6.52 -11.82 -2.22
CA LYS A 135 5.77 -11.92 -3.48
C LYS A 135 5.46 -10.53 -4.04
N THR A 136 5.40 -10.40 -5.37
CA THR A 136 4.89 -9.17 -5.99
C THR A 136 3.43 -8.98 -5.62
N MET A 137 3.10 -7.85 -5.00
CA MET A 137 1.72 -7.50 -4.66
C MET A 137 1.35 -6.13 -5.21
N LEU A 138 0.13 -5.98 -5.71
CA LEU A 138 -0.40 -4.72 -6.25
C LEU A 138 -1.72 -4.34 -5.58
N LEU A 139 -1.86 -3.04 -5.29
CA LEU A 139 -3.13 -2.44 -4.91
C LEU A 139 -3.89 -1.98 -6.14
N LYS A 140 -5.06 -2.55 -6.38
CA LYS A 140 -5.96 -2.17 -7.48
C LYS A 140 -7.21 -1.50 -6.94
N PHE A 141 -7.45 -0.26 -7.33
CA PHE A 141 -8.70 0.44 -7.04
C PHE A 141 -9.89 -0.32 -7.65
N ARG A 142 -10.99 -0.41 -6.90
CA ARG A 142 -12.20 -1.12 -7.33
C ARG A 142 -13.40 -0.21 -7.45
N LEU A 143 -13.74 0.47 -6.37
CA LEU A 143 -14.94 1.30 -6.30
C LEU A 143 -14.89 2.24 -5.10
N THR A 144 -15.84 3.17 -5.10
CA THR A 144 -16.08 4.12 -4.02
C THR A 144 -17.51 3.94 -3.52
N ILE A 145 -17.68 3.85 -2.19
CA ILE A 145 -18.99 3.75 -1.54
C ILE A 145 -19.19 5.01 -0.71
N ARG A 146 -20.31 5.71 -0.90
CA ARG A 146 -20.70 6.83 -0.04
C ARG A 146 -21.43 6.30 1.19
N VAL A 147 -21.07 6.80 2.37
CA VAL A 147 -21.71 6.42 3.63
C VAL A 147 -22.35 7.65 4.26
N ASP A 148 -23.67 7.82 4.10
CA ASP A 148 -24.39 8.99 4.62
C ASP A 148 -24.69 8.90 6.13
N ALA A 149 -24.72 7.70 6.70
CA ALA A 149 -25.06 7.47 8.11
C ALA A 149 -23.90 7.69 9.09
N GLY A 150 -22.72 8.11 8.61
CA GLY A 150 -21.49 8.13 9.40
C GLY A 150 -20.88 6.73 9.57
N ILE A 151 -19.63 6.69 10.01
CA ILE A 151 -18.85 5.45 10.15
C ILE A 151 -18.42 5.35 11.62
N ILE A 152 -19.08 4.48 12.39
CA ILE A 152 -18.72 4.16 13.78
C ILE A 152 -18.17 2.74 13.81
N TRP A 153 -17.00 2.56 14.41
CA TRP A 153 -16.40 1.24 14.61
C TRP A 153 -16.01 1.07 16.06
N TYR A 154 -16.34 -0.10 16.62
CA TYR A 154 -15.88 -0.53 17.93
C TYR A 154 -14.51 -1.17 17.78
N ILE A 155 -13.57 -0.75 18.63
CA ILE A 155 -12.31 -1.49 18.85
C ILE A 155 -12.68 -2.58 19.85
N ILE A 156 -12.58 -3.84 19.43
CA ILE A 156 -12.75 -5.01 20.30
C ILE A 156 -11.36 -5.48 20.70
#